data_AF-A0ABD3QJU3-F1
#
_entry.id   AF-A0ABD3QJU3-F1
#
_cell.length_a   1.000
_cell.length_b   1.000
_cell.length_c   1.000
_cell.angle_alpha   90.00
_cell.angle_beta   90.00
_cell.angle_gamma   90.00
#
_symmetry.space_group_name_H-M   'P 1'
#
loop_
_entity.id
_entity.type
_entity.pdbx_description
1 polymer ?
#
loop_
_entity_poly.entity_id
_entity_poly.type
_entity_poly.pdbx_seq_one_letter_code
_entity_poly.pdbx_strand_id
1 'polypeptide(L)'
;MFLACKLQGMHALNVNSRGSVVICARSQNHDVSPRPSSHTLHNCQHAYATSLRRPLHRQSKTLVTERRHDHNNLPRAVRHVVPPPSQRHRKANLPTLTPGHAIRILQIHAAKGAQLIRNTDFHKLCNSSRPGKKRDAKVIATALRDFKRCNKYILHREGARMAIQGMMRSMVPNHKVVYGRPRLEAAVFVLEQILDETTGLYFATETFMVDRVLTDLYKSLNEMEERGVNLRVAFGEDESESDELSEEEKMLRGAAKVTEGVVKLLVKRRSRPENEMKKRAKRKYLRYLQVNDGPEVSTMKLATEICLAIGGSEYTKKNIIAPYTDAWWSRGSIDESIHQLVADAEARELTETVAVEASDEGNVEDEDEGGDMGSSEGGEENEENKDEDASDVESK
;
A
#
# COMPACT_ATOMS: atom_id res chain seq x y z
N MET A 1 -14.47 -60.51 4.61
CA MET A 1 -14.41 -59.68 5.82
C MET A 1 -12.96 -59.56 6.23
N PHE A 2 -12.47 -58.31 6.34
CA PHE A 2 -11.14 -57.87 6.78
C PHE A 2 -9.92 -58.37 5.97
N LEU A 3 -9.68 -57.73 4.81
CA LEU A 3 -8.33 -57.60 4.25
C LEU A 3 -7.65 -56.37 4.87
N ALA A 4 -6.53 -56.58 5.54
CA ALA A 4 -5.62 -55.52 5.98
C ALA A 4 -4.54 -55.33 4.91
N CYS A 5 -4.65 -54.23 4.16
CA CYS A 5 -3.58 -53.74 3.28
C CYS A 5 -2.50 -53.05 4.12
N LYS A 6 -1.27 -53.54 4.01
CA LYS A 6 -0.06 -52.92 4.57
C LYS A 6 0.87 -52.65 3.37
N LEU A 7 0.81 -51.45 2.82
CA LEU A 7 1.71 -50.98 1.77
C LEU A 7 2.62 -49.91 2.38
N GLN A 8 3.89 -50.28 2.53
CA GLN A 8 5.03 -49.42 2.79
C GLN A 8 5.59 -48.94 1.45
N GLY A 9 6.10 -47.71 1.39
CA GLY A 9 7.14 -47.36 0.41
C GLY A 9 7.05 -45.98 -0.21
N MET A 10 7.39 -44.94 0.55
CA MET A 10 8.03 -43.74 -0.01
C MET A 10 9.15 -43.30 0.93
N HIS A 11 10.36 -43.16 0.38
CA HIS A 11 11.21 -41.96 0.49
C HIS A 11 12.58 -42.28 -0.13
N ALA A 12 12.75 -41.88 -1.39
CA ALA A 12 14.06 -41.72 -1.99
C ALA A 12 14.70 -40.45 -1.39
N LEU A 13 15.78 -40.64 -0.64
CA LEU A 13 16.65 -39.58 -0.16
C LEU A 13 17.61 -39.20 -1.29
N ASN A 14 17.47 -37.97 -1.80
CA ASN A 14 18.45 -37.40 -2.70
C ASN A 14 19.62 -36.84 -1.87
N VAL A 15 20.76 -37.50 -2.01
CA VAL A 15 22.04 -37.13 -1.43
C VAL A 15 22.67 -36.11 -2.37
N ASN A 16 22.98 -34.91 -1.88
CA ASN A 16 24.11 -34.20 -2.46
C ASN A 16 24.96 -33.48 -1.43
N SER A 17 26.22 -33.88 -1.49
CA SER A 17 27.33 -33.68 -0.58
C SER A 17 28.09 -32.39 -0.88
N ARG A 18 28.40 -31.64 0.18
CA ARG A 18 29.58 -30.76 0.38
C ARG A 18 29.37 -30.13 1.76
N GLY A 19 30.06 -30.50 2.84
CA GLY A 19 31.48 -30.79 2.98
C GLY A 19 32.17 -29.62 3.69
N SER A 20 31.90 -29.40 4.98
CA SER A 20 32.88 -28.81 5.90
C SER A 20 32.58 -29.27 7.32
N VAL A 21 33.53 -30.03 7.86
CA VAL A 21 33.51 -30.66 9.17
C VAL A 21 34.20 -29.72 10.14
N VAL A 22 33.46 -29.16 11.09
CA VAL A 22 34.03 -28.53 12.29
C VAL A 22 33.73 -29.46 13.46
N ILE A 23 34.78 -30.14 13.91
CA ILE A 23 34.83 -30.94 15.13
C ILE A 23 34.91 -29.96 16.30
N CYS A 24 33.90 -29.95 17.17
CA CYS A 24 34.04 -29.45 18.54
C CYS A 24 33.41 -30.45 19.51
N ALA A 25 34.21 -30.81 20.50
CA ALA A 25 34.03 -31.96 21.36
C ALA A 25 32.86 -31.85 22.33
N ARG A 26 32.29 -33.03 22.63
CA ARG A 26 31.45 -33.34 23.79
C ARG A 26 32.08 -32.84 25.09
N SER A 27 31.26 -32.20 25.93
CA SER A 27 31.35 -32.34 27.38
C SER A 27 29.97 -32.73 27.89
N GLN A 28 29.84 -34.00 28.27
CA GLN A 28 28.78 -34.46 29.16
C GLN A 28 29.09 -33.94 30.56
N ASN A 29 28.07 -33.52 31.32
CA ASN A 29 27.94 -33.88 32.73
C ASN A 29 26.58 -33.45 33.31
N HIS A 30 25.86 -34.48 33.75
CA HIS A 30 25.06 -34.61 34.96
C HIS A 30 23.86 -33.69 35.25
N ASP A 31 22.70 -34.34 35.14
CA ASP A 31 21.58 -34.29 36.09
C ASP A 31 22.02 -33.99 37.54
N VAL A 32 21.58 -32.84 38.07
CA VAL A 32 21.16 -32.71 39.47
C VAL A 32 20.02 -31.69 39.53
N SER A 33 18.87 -32.14 39.97
CA SER A 33 17.73 -31.34 40.42
C SER A 33 17.28 -31.97 41.76
N PRO A 34 16.51 -31.32 42.64
CA PRO A 34 16.37 -29.89 42.97
C PRO A 34 16.51 -29.66 44.50
N ARG A 35 16.56 -28.40 44.96
CA ARG A 35 15.90 -27.98 46.23
C ARG A 35 15.79 -26.45 46.35
N PRO A 36 14.76 -25.95 47.06
CA PRO A 36 14.39 -24.54 47.09
C PRO A 36 15.08 -23.81 48.24
N SER A 37 15.55 -22.60 47.99
CA SER A 37 15.99 -21.68 49.04
C SER A 37 15.11 -20.45 49.07
N SER A 38 14.51 -20.29 50.23
CA SER A 38 13.72 -19.18 50.75
C SER A 38 14.55 -17.90 50.94
N HIS A 39 13.81 -16.79 51.12
CA HIS A 39 14.24 -15.45 51.54
C HIS A 39 15.04 -14.67 50.47
N THR A 40 14.66 -13.46 50.08
CA THR A 40 14.60 -12.30 50.98
C THR A 40 13.73 -11.21 50.34
N LEU A 41 12.76 -10.71 51.10
CA LEU A 41 12.02 -9.48 50.78
C LEU A 41 12.98 -8.29 50.95
N HIS A 42 13.23 -7.54 49.88
CA HIS A 42 13.77 -6.19 49.98
C HIS A 42 12.70 -5.16 49.66
N ASN A 43 12.23 -4.60 50.78
CA ASN A 43 11.30 -3.54 50.97
C ASN A 43 12.00 -2.22 50.60
N CYS A 44 11.87 -1.76 49.35
CA CYS A 44 12.27 -0.40 48.98
C CYS A 44 11.07 0.54 49.17
N GLN A 45 10.89 0.97 50.42
CA GLN A 45 10.19 2.22 50.74
C GLN A 45 11.13 3.38 50.42
N HIS A 46 10.81 4.22 49.44
CA HIS A 46 11.34 5.57 49.41
C HIS A 46 10.32 6.57 48.89
N ALA A 47 10.02 7.51 49.81
CA ALA A 47 9.83 8.93 49.60
C ALA A 47 8.56 9.39 48.85
N TYR A 48 7.57 9.70 49.68
CA TYR A 48 6.63 10.80 49.46
C TYR A 48 7.38 12.09 49.10
N ALA A 49 7.07 12.66 47.94
CA ALA A 49 7.32 14.07 47.63
C ALA A 49 5.98 14.77 47.35
N THR A 50 5.41 15.27 48.44
CA THR A 50 4.44 16.36 48.52
C THR A 50 5.03 17.64 47.93
N SER A 51 4.31 18.35 47.05
CA SER A 51 4.51 19.75 46.58
C SER A 51 4.15 19.83 45.09
N LEU A 52 3.25 20.67 44.54
CA LEU A 52 2.57 21.88 44.99
C LEU A 52 1.30 22.02 44.14
N ARG A 53 0.17 22.27 44.80
CA ARG A 53 -1.05 22.81 44.20
C ARG A 53 -0.72 24.16 43.55
N ARG A 54 -1.11 24.36 42.28
CA ARG A 54 -1.27 25.72 41.73
C ARG A 54 -2.75 26.13 41.82
N PRO A 55 -3.03 27.34 42.33
CA PRO A 55 -4.40 27.80 42.55
C PRO A 55 -5.06 28.28 41.25
N LEU A 56 -6.34 27.94 41.13
CA LEU A 56 -7.31 28.60 40.27
C LEU A 56 -7.53 30.04 40.77
N HIS A 57 -7.22 31.02 39.92
CA HIS A 57 -7.74 32.39 40.05
C HIS A 57 -8.06 32.91 38.65
N ARG A 58 -9.35 32.98 38.29
CA ARG A 58 -10.26 34.12 38.52
C ARG A 58 -9.92 35.29 37.59
N GLN A 59 -10.79 35.56 36.62
CA GLN A 59 -11.52 36.83 36.54
C GLN A 59 -12.53 36.79 35.39
N SER A 60 -13.79 36.73 35.79
CA SER A 60 -14.95 37.25 35.08
C SER A 60 -14.83 38.77 34.95
N LYS A 61 -15.03 39.29 33.73
CA LYS A 61 -15.45 40.68 33.51
C LYS A 61 -16.53 40.72 32.45
N THR A 62 -17.75 40.74 32.97
CA THR A 62 -18.92 41.39 32.36
C THR A 62 -18.64 42.88 32.16
N LEU A 63 -18.89 43.39 30.96
CA LEU A 63 -19.18 44.80 30.75
C LEU A 63 -20.46 44.90 29.93
N VAL A 64 -21.54 45.11 30.67
CA VAL A 64 -22.77 45.77 30.23
C VAL A 64 -22.48 47.27 30.27
N THR A 65 -22.71 47.97 29.18
CA THR A 65 -23.16 49.37 29.23
C THR A 65 -24.25 49.58 28.20
N GLU A 66 -25.38 49.96 28.76
CA GLU A 66 -26.68 50.29 28.23
C GLU A 66 -26.73 51.78 27.83
N ARG A 67 -27.84 52.15 27.15
CA ARG A 67 -28.43 53.51 26.93
C ARG A 67 -28.12 54.19 25.60
N ARG A 68 -29.10 54.24 24.68
CA ARG A 68 -30.29 55.15 24.58
C ARG A 68 -29.88 56.58 24.20
N HIS A 69 -30.26 57.05 23.00
CA HIS A 69 -31.48 57.82 22.77
C HIS A 69 -31.62 58.30 21.32
N ASP A 70 -32.87 58.63 21.00
CA ASP A 70 -33.52 58.90 19.72
C ASP A 70 -33.02 60.14 18.96
N HIS A 71 -33.18 60.15 17.63
CA HIS A 71 -34.15 61.02 16.94
C HIS A 71 -33.96 61.02 15.41
N ASN A 72 -35.07 60.77 14.71
CA ASN A 72 -35.53 61.39 13.47
C ASN A 72 -34.48 61.88 12.46
N ASN A 73 -34.37 61.19 11.31
CA ASN A 73 -34.34 61.87 10.02
C ASN A 73 -34.80 60.97 8.87
N LEU A 74 -35.75 61.50 8.10
CA LEU A 74 -36.41 60.94 6.92
C LEU A 74 -35.43 60.68 5.75
N PRO A 75 -35.82 59.83 4.77
CA PRO A 75 -34.90 59.25 3.80
C PRO A 75 -34.60 60.23 2.68
N ARG A 76 -33.31 60.54 2.48
CA ARG A 76 -32.85 61.19 1.25
C ARG A 76 -32.59 60.08 0.23
N ALA A 77 -33.39 60.06 -0.84
CA ALA A 77 -33.20 59.19 -1.99
C ALA A 77 -31.78 59.39 -2.56
N VAL A 78 -30.86 58.53 -2.16
CA VAL A 78 -29.54 58.41 -2.78
C VAL A 78 -29.79 57.75 -4.11
N ARG A 79 -29.70 58.54 -5.19
CA ARG A 79 -29.56 58.02 -6.54
C ARG A 79 -28.41 57.01 -6.50
N HIS A 80 -28.71 55.73 -6.70
CA HIS A 80 -27.73 54.70 -7.00
C HIS A 80 -27.02 55.12 -8.29
N VAL A 81 -25.92 55.87 -8.14
CA VAL A 81 -24.88 55.89 -9.16
C VAL A 81 -24.31 54.49 -9.12
N VAL A 82 -24.77 53.65 -10.05
CA VAL A 82 -24.14 52.37 -10.35
C VAL A 82 -22.68 52.71 -10.68
N PRO A 83 -21.71 52.38 -9.81
CA PRO A 83 -20.32 52.57 -10.19
C PRO A 83 -20.10 51.71 -11.44
N PRO A 84 -19.41 52.22 -12.48
CA PRO A 84 -19.01 51.39 -13.61
C PRO A 84 -18.32 50.13 -13.04
N PRO A 85 -18.49 48.94 -13.64
CA PRO A 85 -17.95 47.69 -13.12
C PRO A 85 -16.45 47.85 -12.90
N SER A 86 -16.11 48.21 -11.66
CA SER A 86 -14.74 48.45 -11.27
C SER A 86 -14.05 47.10 -11.42
N GLN A 87 -12.87 47.14 -12.03
CA GLN A 87 -11.94 46.03 -12.24
C GLN A 87 -11.40 45.44 -10.91
N ARG A 88 -12.26 45.27 -9.90
CA ARG A 88 -11.96 44.85 -8.53
C ARG A 88 -12.20 43.36 -8.29
N HIS A 89 -12.21 42.56 -9.36
CA HIS A 89 -11.94 41.13 -9.29
C HIS A 89 -10.81 40.73 -10.26
N ARG A 90 -9.76 41.54 -10.37
CA ARG A 90 -8.42 40.94 -10.40
C ARG A 90 -8.19 40.34 -9.02
N LYS A 91 -8.82 39.18 -8.76
CA LYS A 91 -8.34 38.24 -7.76
C LYS A 91 -6.84 38.20 -8.01
N ALA A 92 -6.05 38.57 -7.01
CA ALA A 92 -4.62 38.38 -7.07
C ALA A 92 -4.42 36.93 -7.53
N ASN A 93 -3.96 36.76 -8.76
CA ASN A 93 -3.46 35.49 -9.26
C ASN A 93 -2.17 35.24 -8.47
N LEU A 94 -2.31 34.99 -7.16
CA LEU A 94 -1.26 34.35 -6.39
C LEU A 94 -0.95 33.10 -7.20
N PRO A 95 0.29 32.97 -7.71
CA PRO A 95 0.65 31.86 -8.57
C PRO A 95 0.20 30.59 -7.85
N THR A 96 -0.67 29.82 -8.49
CA THR A 96 -1.18 28.57 -7.92
C THR A 96 0.03 27.73 -7.57
N LEU A 97 0.28 27.61 -6.26
CA LEU A 97 1.50 27.00 -5.74
C LEU A 97 1.46 25.52 -6.11
N THR A 98 2.09 25.14 -7.22
CA THR A 98 2.14 23.74 -7.65
C THR A 98 2.96 22.92 -6.66
N PRO A 99 2.74 21.61 -6.54
CA PRO A 99 3.56 20.74 -5.69
C PRO A 99 5.06 20.85 -5.99
N GLY A 100 5.44 21.04 -7.25
CA GLY A 100 6.84 21.25 -7.66
C GLY A 100 7.47 22.53 -7.09
N HIS A 101 6.71 23.62 -6.99
CA HIS A 101 7.18 24.84 -6.35
C HIS A 101 7.27 24.68 -4.83
N ALA A 102 6.27 24.01 -4.23
CA ALA A 102 6.24 23.73 -2.80
C ALA A 102 7.40 22.82 -2.35
N ILE A 103 7.69 21.74 -3.09
CA ILE A 103 8.83 20.85 -2.77
C ILE A 103 10.15 21.59 -2.88
N ARG A 104 10.34 22.44 -3.90
CA ARG A 104 11.58 23.21 -4.05
C ARG A 104 11.80 24.15 -2.87
N ILE A 105 10.75 24.85 -2.44
CA ILE A 105 10.82 25.71 -1.25
C ILE A 105 11.17 24.87 -0.01
N LEU A 106 10.49 23.74 0.19
CA LEU A 106 10.74 22.84 1.32
C LEU A 106 12.16 22.26 1.32
N GLN A 107 12.69 21.89 0.15
CA GLN A 107 14.06 21.40 -0.01
C GLN A 107 15.07 22.52 0.29
N ILE A 108 14.85 23.76 -0.16
CA ILE A 108 15.73 24.89 0.18
C ILE A 108 15.76 25.13 1.70
N HIS A 109 14.60 25.08 2.36
CA HIS A 109 14.53 25.24 3.82
C HIS A 109 15.14 24.05 4.58
N ALA A 110 15.00 22.83 4.06
CA ALA A 110 15.53 21.62 4.69
C ALA A 110 17.03 21.40 4.45
N ALA A 111 17.54 21.72 3.27
CA ALA A 111 18.93 21.44 2.86
C ALA A 111 19.96 22.22 3.68
N LYS A 112 19.59 23.37 4.24
CA LYS A 112 20.48 24.16 5.11
C LYS A 112 20.49 23.68 6.56
N GLY A 113 19.73 22.64 6.91
CA GLY A 113 19.57 22.16 8.29
C GLY A 113 18.99 23.20 9.26
N ALA A 114 18.57 24.37 8.75
CA ALA A 114 18.25 25.54 9.54
C ALA A 114 16.82 25.49 10.11
N GLN A 115 15.89 24.81 9.43
CA GLN A 115 14.50 24.70 9.86
C GLN A 115 13.93 23.30 9.64
N LEU A 116 13.28 22.78 10.68
CA LEU A 116 12.50 21.55 10.61
C LEU A 116 11.27 21.80 9.72
N ILE A 117 11.01 20.88 8.78
CA ILE A 117 9.79 20.92 7.97
C ILE A 117 8.59 20.75 8.89
N ARG A 118 7.67 21.72 8.86
CA ARG A 118 6.42 21.66 9.63
C ARG A 118 5.41 20.77 8.92
N ASN A 119 4.62 20.03 9.69
CA ASN A 119 3.52 19.21 9.16
C ASN A 119 2.55 20.04 8.33
N THR A 120 2.26 21.27 8.73
CA THR A 120 1.38 22.18 8.00
C THR A 120 1.88 22.47 6.58
N ASP A 121 3.19 22.57 6.38
CA ASP A 121 3.78 22.89 5.09
C ASP A 121 3.73 21.65 4.18
N PHE A 122 3.92 20.45 4.75
CA PHE A 122 3.67 19.19 4.05
C PHE A 122 2.19 18.98 3.70
N HIS A 123 1.25 19.31 4.58
CA HIS A 123 -0.19 19.22 4.29
C HIS A 123 -0.57 20.12 3.11
N LYS A 124 0.00 21.33 3.04
CA LYS A 124 -0.20 22.25 1.90
C LYS A 124 0.35 21.68 0.60
N LEU A 125 1.54 21.05 0.64
CA LEU A 125 2.10 20.33 -0.52
C LEU A 125 1.11 19.28 -1.02
N CYS A 126 0.63 18.40 -0.15
CA CYS A 126 -0.33 17.35 -0.52
C CYS A 126 -1.65 17.92 -1.04
N ASN A 127 -2.18 18.97 -0.41
CA ASN A 127 -3.42 19.63 -0.84
C ASN A 127 -3.30 20.38 -2.18
N SER A 128 -2.10 20.80 -2.55
CA SER A 128 -1.87 21.47 -3.84
C SER A 128 -1.84 20.52 -5.04
N SER A 129 -1.93 19.20 -4.81
CA SER A 129 -1.92 18.22 -5.90
C SER A 129 -3.17 18.32 -6.76
N ARG A 130 -2.96 18.44 -8.07
CA ARG A 130 -4.04 18.60 -9.05
C ARG A 130 -4.49 17.23 -9.57
N PRO A 131 -5.79 17.06 -9.82
CA PRO A 131 -6.30 15.80 -10.33
C PRO A 131 -5.80 15.47 -11.74
N GLY A 132 -5.53 14.19 -11.98
CA GLY A 132 -4.99 13.67 -13.26
C GLY A 132 -3.58 14.11 -13.61
N LYS A 133 -2.85 14.77 -12.72
CA LYS A 133 -1.44 15.16 -12.92
C LYS A 133 -0.51 14.18 -12.22
N LYS A 134 -0.24 13.01 -12.81
CA LYS A 134 0.63 11.94 -12.26
C LYS A 134 1.97 12.44 -11.68
N ARG A 135 2.54 13.51 -12.25
CA ARG A 135 3.77 14.17 -11.76
C ARG A 135 3.62 14.68 -10.31
N ASP A 136 2.46 15.21 -9.94
CA ASP A 136 2.22 15.77 -8.60
C ASP A 136 2.28 14.64 -7.53
N ALA A 137 1.76 13.44 -7.83
CA ALA A 137 1.87 12.26 -6.96
C ALA A 137 3.33 11.80 -6.79
N LYS A 138 4.10 11.73 -7.89
CA LYS A 138 5.54 11.42 -7.85
C LYS A 138 6.34 12.44 -7.04
N VAL A 139 5.96 13.72 -7.10
CA VAL A 139 6.55 14.78 -6.28
C VAL A 139 6.27 14.55 -4.79
N ILE A 140 5.04 14.18 -4.41
CA ILE A 140 4.71 13.86 -3.00
C ILE A 140 5.53 12.66 -2.52
N ALA A 141 5.60 11.57 -3.30
CA ALA A 141 6.39 10.39 -2.96
C ALA A 141 7.89 10.71 -2.80
N THR A 142 8.44 11.55 -3.67
CA THR A 142 9.83 12.00 -3.59
C THR A 142 10.06 12.90 -2.37
N ALA A 143 9.15 13.83 -2.08
CA ALA A 143 9.21 14.67 -0.89
C ALA A 143 9.24 13.84 0.39
N LEU A 144 8.40 12.79 0.49
CA LEU A 144 8.38 11.88 1.63
C LEU A 144 9.75 11.22 1.87
N ARG A 145 10.38 10.69 0.82
CA ARG A 145 11.71 10.07 0.89
C ARG A 145 12.78 11.07 1.31
N ASP A 146 12.77 12.26 0.70
CA ASP A 146 13.71 13.33 1.01
C ASP A 146 13.56 13.84 2.45
N PHE A 147 12.33 14.02 2.93
CA PHE A 147 12.06 14.56 4.27
C PHE A 147 12.50 13.56 5.35
N LYS A 148 12.26 12.27 5.13
CA LYS A 148 12.75 11.21 6.01
C LYS A 148 14.29 11.18 6.05
N ARG A 149 14.95 11.33 4.89
CA ARG A 149 16.42 11.31 4.78
C ARG A 149 17.07 12.53 5.44
N CYS A 150 16.60 13.72 5.13
CA CYS A 150 17.34 14.96 5.40
C CYS A 150 17.00 15.60 6.75
N ASN A 151 15.77 15.46 7.25
CA ASN A 151 15.29 16.39 8.29
C ASN A 151 14.78 15.73 9.58
N LYS A 152 15.16 14.46 9.83
CA LYS A 152 14.61 13.65 10.96
C LYS A 152 13.06 13.69 11.01
N TYR A 153 12.42 13.98 9.89
CA TYR A 153 10.99 14.22 9.80
C TYR A 153 10.24 12.94 10.20
N ILE A 154 9.30 13.07 11.13
CA ILE A 154 8.43 11.98 11.54
C ILE A 154 7.08 12.26 10.89
N LEU A 155 6.68 11.40 9.96
CA LEU A 155 5.39 11.50 9.31
C LEU A 155 4.30 11.13 10.33
N HIS A 156 3.40 12.08 10.62
CA HIS A 156 2.25 11.83 11.47
C HIS A 156 1.10 11.18 10.68
N ARG A 157 0.14 10.61 11.40
CA ARG A 157 -1.05 9.95 10.83
C ARG A 157 -1.83 10.87 9.89
N GLU A 158 -2.05 12.12 10.29
CA GLU A 158 -2.69 13.12 9.44
C GLU A 158 -1.89 13.37 8.16
N GLY A 159 -0.57 13.53 8.27
CA GLY A 159 0.31 13.71 7.11
C GLY A 159 0.24 12.53 6.15
N ALA A 160 0.24 11.29 6.66
CA ALA A 160 0.08 10.07 5.86
C ALA A 160 -1.27 10.07 5.13
N ARG A 161 -2.36 10.42 5.82
CA ARG A 161 -3.70 10.56 5.22
C ARG A 161 -3.71 11.59 4.09
N MET A 162 -3.13 12.77 4.32
CA MET A 162 -3.06 13.83 3.31
C MET A 162 -2.22 13.40 2.11
N ALA A 163 -1.11 12.68 2.34
CA ALA A 163 -0.25 12.17 1.27
C ALA A 163 -0.97 11.15 0.40
N ILE A 164 -1.62 10.14 1.01
CA ILE A 164 -2.40 9.12 0.29
C ILE A 164 -3.51 9.77 -0.54
N GLN A 165 -4.31 10.66 0.07
CA GLN A 165 -5.37 11.37 -0.66
C GLN A 165 -4.82 12.26 -1.77
N GLY A 166 -3.69 12.94 -1.51
CA GLY A 166 -3.03 13.79 -2.49
C GLY A 166 -2.50 13.01 -3.70
N MET A 167 -1.90 11.84 -3.47
CA MET A 167 -1.42 10.94 -4.52
C MET A 167 -2.58 10.32 -5.30
N MET A 168 -3.59 9.76 -4.62
CA MET A 168 -4.79 9.20 -5.26
C MET A 168 -5.49 10.23 -6.15
N ARG A 169 -5.79 11.42 -5.60
CA ARG A 169 -6.40 12.52 -6.36
C ARG A 169 -5.57 12.85 -7.60
N SER A 170 -4.25 12.92 -7.44
CA SER A 170 -3.34 13.32 -8.52
C SER A 170 -3.18 12.28 -9.63
N MET A 171 -3.26 11.00 -9.30
CA MET A 171 -3.14 9.91 -10.27
C MET A 171 -4.43 9.71 -11.06
N VAL A 172 -5.59 9.90 -10.43
CA VAL A 172 -6.90 9.70 -11.08
C VAL A 172 -7.31 10.93 -11.92
N PRO A 173 -7.57 10.79 -13.23
CA PRO A 173 -8.05 11.88 -14.06
C PRO A 173 -9.47 12.36 -13.66
N ASN A 174 -9.75 13.65 -13.80
CA ASN A 174 -11.09 14.21 -13.56
C ASN A 174 -12.06 14.03 -14.73
N HIS A 175 -11.55 13.89 -15.96
CA HIS A 175 -12.40 13.78 -17.15
C HIS A 175 -12.85 12.34 -17.30
N LYS A 176 -14.18 12.14 -17.45
CA LYS A 176 -14.91 10.86 -17.62
C LYS A 176 -13.94 9.68 -17.75
N VAL A 177 -13.50 9.16 -16.60
CA VAL A 177 -12.63 7.99 -16.59
C VAL A 177 -13.56 6.84 -16.90
N VAL A 178 -13.65 6.56 -18.20
CA VAL A 178 -14.50 5.51 -18.73
C VAL A 178 -13.91 4.15 -18.40
N TYR A 179 -12.66 4.02 -17.94
CA TYR A 179 -12.02 2.71 -17.74
C TYR A 179 -11.47 2.60 -16.32
N GLY A 180 -11.68 1.49 -15.61
CA GLY A 180 -11.11 1.28 -14.27
C GLY A 180 -9.57 1.39 -14.21
N ARG A 181 -8.90 1.23 -15.35
CA ARG A 181 -7.43 1.22 -15.49
C ARG A 181 -6.69 2.38 -14.80
N PRO A 182 -6.99 3.68 -14.99
CA PRO A 182 -6.27 4.74 -14.30
C PRO A 182 -6.48 4.75 -12.77
N ARG A 183 -7.61 4.22 -12.30
CA ARG A 183 -7.88 4.06 -10.86
C ARG A 183 -7.09 2.87 -10.30
N LEU A 184 -6.99 1.77 -11.07
CA LEU A 184 -6.15 0.62 -10.75
C LEU A 184 -4.68 1.05 -10.62
N GLU A 185 -4.15 1.73 -11.64
CA GLU A 185 -2.79 2.30 -11.64
C GLU A 185 -2.54 3.23 -10.44
N ALA A 186 -3.51 4.08 -10.11
CA ALA A 186 -3.42 4.99 -8.98
C ALA A 186 -3.32 4.24 -7.64
N ALA A 187 -4.19 3.25 -7.44
CA ALA A 187 -4.22 2.46 -6.22
C ALA A 187 -2.95 1.61 -6.07
N VAL A 188 -2.49 0.94 -7.12
CA VAL A 188 -1.22 0.18 -7.12
C VAL A 188 -0.06 1.09 -6.75
N PHE A 189 0.08 2.24 -7.43
CA PHE A 189 1.16 3.20 -7.13
C PHE A 189 1.15 3.63 -5.66
N VAL A 190 -0.01 3.94 -5.10
CA VAL A 190 -0.12 4.37 -3.69
C VAL A 190 0.19 3.24 -2.71
N LEU A 191 -0.25 2.01 -2.98
CA LEU A 191 0.07 0.85 -2.16
C LEU A 191 1.58 0.54 -2.18
N GLU A 192 2.24 0.66 -3.34
CA GLU A 192 3.72 0.57 -3.41
C GLU A 192 4.40 1.60 -2.51
N GLN A 193 3.92 2.86 -2.50
CA GLN A 193 4.49 3.89 -1.63
C GLN A 193 4.25 3.59 -0.14
N ILE A 194 3.18 2.86 0.21
CA ILE A 194 2.92 2.40 1.58
C ILE A 194 3.88 1.28 1.97
N LEU A 195 4.21 0.39 1.04
CA LEU A 195 5.17 -0.71 1.24
C LEU A 195 6.61 -0.21 1.38
N ASP A 196 6.96 0.87 0.68
CA ASP A 196 8.29 1.46 0.75
C ASP A 196 8.56 2.07 2.14
N GLU A 197 9.48 1.46 2.89
CA GLU A 197 9.90 1.97 4.19
C GLU A 197 10.49 3.39 4.09
N THR A 198 11.09 3.77 2.97
CA THR A 198 11.79 5.05 2.81
C THR A 198 10.85 6.26 2.75
N THR A 199 9.60 6.07 2.35
CA THR A 199 8.58 7.14 2.35
C THR A 199 8.11 7.51 3.76
N GLY A 200 8.24 6.58 4.71
CA GLY A 200 7.70 6.73 6.07
C GLY A 200 6.21 6.40 6.18
N LEU A 201 5.49 6.19 5.08
CA LEU A 201 4.09 5.74 5.08
C LEU A 201 3.95 4.38 5.74
N TYR A 202 4.93 3.50 5.53
CA TYR A 202 5.07 2.21 6.23
C TYR A 202 4.84 2.30 7.75
N PHE A 203 5.19 3.41 8.40
CA PHE A 203 5.10 3.55 9.86
C PHE A 203 3.87 4.32 10.34
N ALA A 204 3.23 5.09 9.45
CA ALA A 204 2.26 6.11 9.80
C ALA A 204 0.85 5.88 9.24
N THR A 205 0.71 5.01 8.24
CA THR A 205 -0.57 4.73 7.60
C THR A 205 -1.47 3.89 8.52
N GLU A 206 -2.67 4.40 8.77
CA GLU A 206 -3.75 3.74 9.50
C GLU A 206 -4.43 2.67 8.63
N THR A 207 -4.88 1.56 9.21
CA THR A 207 -5.48 0.44 8.45
C THR A 207 -6.69 0.88 7.63
N PHE A 208 -7.56 1.74 8.16
CA PHE A 208 -8.71 2.24 7.39
C PHE A 208 -8.32 3.03 6.12
N MET A 209 -7.13 3.64 6.08
CA MET A 209 -6.66 4.32 4.86
C MET A 209 -6.22 3.31 3.82
N VAL A 210 -5.65 2.18 4.25
CA VAL A 210 -5.35 1.04 3.38
C VAL A 210 -6.65 0.49 2.80
N ASP A 211 -7.66 0.26 3.64
CA ASP A 211 -8.98 -0.25 3.19
C ASP A 211 -9.61 0.63 2.13
N ARG A 212 -9.48 1.96 2.25
CA ARG A 212 -9.97 2.89 1.22
C ARG A 212 -9.26 2.69 -0.12
N VAL A 213 -7.93 2.53 -0.11
CA VAL A 213 -7.16 2.33 -1.35
C VAL A 213 -7.44 0.94 -1.94
N LEU A 214 -7.57 -0.11 -1.11
CA LEU A 214 -7.98 -1.44 -1.55
C LEU A 214 -9.41 -1.44 -2.11
N THR A 215 -10.33 -0.67 -1.52
CA THR A 215 -11.68 -0.49 -2.07
C THR A 215 -11.66 0.14 -3.46
N ASP A 216 -10.82 1.17 -3.66
CA ASP A 216 -10.65 1.81 -4.97
C ASP A 216 -10.01 0.84 -6.00
N LEU A 217 -9.06 0.00 -5.55
CA LEU A 217 -8.45 -1.06 -6.35
C LEU A 217 -9.49 -2.11 -6.78
N TYR A 218 -10.29 -2.63 -5.84
CA TYR A 218 -11.33 -3.63 -6.11
C TYR A 218 -12.40 -3.07 -7.05
N LYS A 219 -12.89 -1.85 -6.81
CA LYS A 219 -13.82 -1.17 -7.73
C LYS A 219 -13.27 -1.05 -9.14
N SER A 220 -11.98 -0.74 -9.28
CA SER A 220 -11.37 -0.65 -10.62
C SER A 220 -11.25 -1.99 -11.33
N LEU A 221 -11.07 -3.10 -10.60
CA LEU A 221 -11.09 -4.44 -11.19
C LEU A 221 -12.49 -4.80 -11.69
N ASN A 222 -13.53 -4.55 -10.89
CA ASN A 222 -14.91 -4.79 -11.31
C ASN A 222 -15.28 -3.95 -12.54
N GLU A 223 -14.87 -2.67 -12.59
CA GLU A 223 -15.07 -1.81 -13.77
C GLU A 223 -14.33 -2.32 -15.03
N MET A 224 -13.25 -3.09 -14.87
CA MET A 224 -12.52 -3.73 -15.97
C MET A 224 -13.17 -5.05 -16.39
N GLU A 225 -13.63 -5.85 -15.43
CA GLU A 225 -14.36 -7.10 -15.66
C GLU A 225 -15.69 -6.85 -16.38
N GLU A 226 -16.46 -5.83 -15.99
CA GLU A 226 -17.71 -5.41 -16.65
C GLU A 226 -17.51 -5.05 -18.13
N ARG A 227 -16.27 -4.78 -18.54
CA ARG A 227 -15.89 -4.46 -19.92
C ARG A 227 -15.34 -5.65 -20.68
N GLY A 228 -15.32 -6.83 -20.08
CA GLY A 228 -14.79 -8.05 -20.67
C GLY A 228 -13.27 -8.15 -20.64
N VAL A 229 -12.58 -7.39 -19.78
CA VAL A 229 -11.14 -7.63 -19.53
C VAL A 229 -11.02 -8.90 -18.71
N ASN A 230 -10.26 -9.88 -19.21
CA ASN A 230 -9.95 -11.08 -18.44
C ASN A 230 -9.01 -10.71 -17.29
N LEU A 231 -9.49 -10.84 -16.04
CA LEU A 231 -8.71 -10.51 -14.86
C LEU A 231 -7.78 -11.65 -14.41
N ARG A 232 -8.03 -12.88 -14.87
CA ARG A 232 -7.26 -14.05 -14.42
C ARG A 232 -5.85 -14.02 -15.01
N VAL A 233 -4.87 -14.13 -14.13
CA VAL A 233 -3.45 -14.21 -14.46
C VAL A 233 -2.86 -15.45 -13.83
N ALA A 234 -2.19 -16.26 -14.65
CA ALA A 234 -1.48 -17.44 -14.17
C ALA A 234 -0.20 -17.05 -13.40
N PHE A 235 -0.13 -17.38 -12.11
CA PHE A 235 1.08 -17.23 -11.30
C PHE A 235 1.91 -18.51 -11.36
N GLY A 236 2.77 -18.62 -12.37
CA GLY A 236 3.79 -19.67 -12.45
C GLY A 236 4.95 -19.43 -11.47
N GLU A 237 5.66 -20.50 -11.10
CA GLU A 237 6.83 -20.44 -10.20
C GLU A 237 8.03 -19.71 -10.84
N ASP A 238 8.08 -19.68 -12.18
CA ASP A 238 9.10 -18.96 -12.93
C ASP A 238 8.70 -17.50 -13.11
N GLU A 239 8.86 -16.72 -12.04
CA GLU A 239 8.78 -15.25 -12.01
C GLU A 239 9.91 -14.57 -12.82
N SER A 240 10.61 -15.29 -13.71
CA SER A 240 11.54 -14.64 -14.64
C SER A 240 10.75 -13.67 -15.48
N GLU A 241 11.07 -12.38 -15.33
CA GLU A 241 10.45 -11.24 -16.01
C GLU A 241 10.46 -11.45 -17.52
N SER A 242 9.48 -12.20 -18.05
CA SER A 242 9.30 -12.33 -19.48
C SER A 242 8.77 -10.99 -19.97
N ASP A 243 9.59 -10.26 -20.73
CA ASP A 243 9.24 -8.96 -21.29
C ASP A 243 7.96 -9.00 -22.15
N GLU A 244 7.54 -10.20 -22.56
CA GLU A 244 6.40 -10.51 -23.44
C GLU A 244 5.01 -10.38 -22.80
N LEU A 245 4.88 -10.17 -21.49
CA LEU A 245 3.55 -10.00 -20.87
C LEU A 245 2.86 -8.70 -21.33
N SER A 246 1.55 -8.77 -21.53
CA SER A 246 0.74 -7.58 -21.83
C SER A 246 0.85 -6.54 -20.72
N GLU A 247 0.75 -5.25 -21.05
CA GLU A 247 0.74 -4.17 -20.03
C GLU A 247 -0.36 -4.37 -18.99
N GLU A 248 -1.50 -4.95 -19.39
CA GLU A 248 -2.64 -5.22 -18.51
C GLU A 248 -2.31 -6.34 -17.52
N GLU A 249 -1.71 -7.43 -17.99
CA GLU A 249 -1.25 -8.52 -17.12
C GLU A 249 -0.17 -8.05 -16.15
N LYS A 250 0.80 -7.24 -16.62
CA LYS A 250 1.82 -6.62 -15.74
C LYS A 250 1.16 -5.79 -14.63
N MET A 251 0.11 -5.04 -14.96
CA MET A 251 -0.63 -4.24 -13.99
C MET A 251 -1.43 -5.10 -12.99
N LEU A 252 -2.09 -6.17 -13.46
CA LEU A 252 -2.83 -7.10 -12.62
C LEU A 252 -1.90 -7.88 -11.67
N ARG A 253 -0.76 -8.38 -12.17
CA ARG A 253 0.30 -8.97 -11.33
C ARG A 253 0.79 -7.96 -10.29
N GLY A 254 1.02 -6.71 -10.71
CA GLY A 254 1.36 -5.61 -9.82
C GLY A 254 0.32 -5.44 -8.71
N ALA A 255 -0.98 -5.43 -9.05
CA ALA A 255 -2.09 -5.29 -8.11
C ALA A 255 -2.17 -6.44 -7.09
N ALA A 256 -2.01 -7.69 -7.52
CA ALA A 256 -1.96 -8.84 -6.62
C ALA A 256 -0.74 -8.75 -5.67
N LYS A 257 0.44 -8.48 -6.22
CA LYS A 257 1.71 -8.38 -5.47
C LYS A 257 1.69 -7.27 -4.42
N VAL A 258 1.16 -6.09 -4.75
CA VAL A 258 1.06 -5.00 -3.76
C VAL A 258 0.01 -5.31 -2.70
N THR A 259 -1.10 -5.97 -3.04
CA THR A 259 -2.13 -6.38 -2.09
C THR A 259 -1.56 -7.39 -1.09
N GLU A 260 -0.86 -8.41 -1.58
CA GLU A 260 -0.10 -9.36 -0.77
C GLU A 260 0.91 -8.64 0.15
N GLY A 261 1.74 -7.77 -0.43
CA GLY A 261 2.74 -7.02 0.31
C GLY A 261 2.13 -6.22 1.45
N VAL A 262 0.94 -5.64 1.23
CA VAL A 262 0.24 -4.80 2.22
C VAL A 262 -0.32 -5.66 3.35
N VAL A 263 -0.92 -6.80 3.04
CA VAL A 263 -1.37 -7.76 4.07
C VAL A 263 -0.16 -8.24 4.89
N LYS A 264 0.93 -8.66 4.25
CA LYS A 264 2.18 -9.06 4.93
C LYS A 264 2.73 -7.95 5.81
N LEU A 265 2.70 -6.70 5.34
CA LEU A 265 3.10 -5.53 6.12
C LEU A 265 2.23 -5.35 7.37
N LEU A 266 0.91 -5.43 7.23
CA LEU A 266 -0.03 -5.24 8.35
C LEU A 266 0.06 -6.38 9.36
N VAL A 267 0.19 -7.63 8.90
CA VAL A 267 0.43 -8.80 9.75
C VAL A 267 1.74 -8.64 10.50
N LYS A 268 2.84 -8.30 9.80
CA LYS A 268 4.14 -8.06 10.42
C LYS A 268 4.05 -6.97 11.48
N ARG A 269 3.37 -5.85 11.19
CA ARG A 269 3.18 -4.74 12.13
C ARG A 269 2.43 -5.18 13.39
N ARG A 270 1.37 -5.97 13.24
CA ARG A 270 0.58 -6.51 14.36
C ARG A 270 1.37 -7.49 15.22
N SER A 271 2.25 -8.27 14.60
CA SER A 271 3.12 -9.24 15.27
C SER A 271 4.19 -8.59 16.17
N ARG A 272 4.33 -7.26 16.18
CA ARG A 272 5.27 -6.49 17.02
C ARG A 272 6.73 -6.91 16.81
N PRO A 273 7.29 -6.68 15.61
CA PRO A 273 8.63 -7.15 15.27
C PRO A 273 9.70 -6.45 16.13
N GLU A 274 9.37 -5.34 16.79
CA GLU A 274 10.23 -4.66 17.76
C GLU A 274 10.66 -5.54 18.95
N ASN A 275 10.00 -6.66 19.21
CA ASN A 275 10.33 -7.57 20.29
C ASN A 275 11.52 -8.48 19.94
N GLU A 276 11.70 -8.78 18.66
CA GLU A 276 12.78 -9.63 18.15
C GLU A 276 14.00 -8.81 17.70
N MET A 277 13.82 -7.50 17.48
CA MET A 277 14.89 -6.60 17.06
C MET A 277 15.93 -6.33 18.15
N LYS A 278 17.21 -6.21 17.76
CA LYS A 278 18.28 -5.70 18.61
C LYS A 278 17.95 -4.29 19.14
N LYS A 279 18.38 -3.96 20.37
CA LYS A 279 18.08 -2.69 21.09
C LYS A 279 18.21 -1.41 20.24
N ARG A 280 19.27 -1.28 19.43
CA ARG A 280 19.49 -0.10 18.57
C ARG A 280 18.50 -0.03 17.40
N ALA A 281 18.22 -1.17 16.75
CA ALA A 281 17.24 -1.26 15.67
C ALA A 281 15.83 -1.00 16.21
N LYS A 282 15.48 -1.60 17.36
CA LYS A 282 14.23 -1.34 18.08
C LYS A 282 14.00 0.15 18.35
N ARG A 283 15.00 0.85 18.89
CA ARG A 283 14.91 2.31 19.12
C ARG A 283 14.71 3.10 17.83
N LYS A 284 15.36 2.69 16.73
CA LYS A 284 15.18 3.34 15.42
C LYS A 284 13.78 3.09 14.87
N TYR A 285 13.27 1.86 14.96
CA TYR A 285 11.93 1.48 14.52
C TYR A 285 10.84 2.21 15.30
N LEU A 286 10.86 2.12 16.63
CA LEU A 286 9.88 2.76 17.52
C LEU A 286 9.88 4.29 17.43
N ARG A 287 10.97 4.89 16.92
CA ARG A 287 11.02 6.33 16.68
C ARG A 287 10.10 6.78 15.56
N TYR A 288 9.92 5.95 14.53
CA TYR A 288 9.09 6.30 13.36
C TYR A 288 7.68 5.72 13.48
N LEU A 289 7.53 4.58 14.14
CA LEU A 289 6.25 3.89 14.32
C LEU A 289 5.20 4.78 14.97
N GLN A 290 4.12 5.09 14.24
CA GLN A 290 2.97 5.85 14.74
C GLN A 290 1.73 4.99 14.94
N VAL A 291 1.64 3.87 14.21
CA VAL A 291 0.49 2.98 14.14
C VAL A 291 0.95 1.54 14.32
N ASN A 292 0.26 0.78 15.18
CA ASN A 292 0.54 -0.63 15.47
C ASN A 292 -0.62 -1.56 15.10
N ASP A 293 -1.57 -1.02 14.33
CA ASP A 293 -2.78 -1.72 13.96
C ASP A 293 -2.47 -2.78 12.92
N GLY A 294 -3.18 -3.91 13.03
CA GLY A 294 -3.08 -5.02 12.08
C GLY A 294 -4.09 -4.88 10.95
N PRO A 295 -4.22 -5.92 10.10
CA PRO A 295 -5.30 -5.97 9.14
C PRO A 295 -6.63 -6.16 9.87
N GLU A 296 -7.64 -5.40 9.48
CA GLU A 296 -9.01 -5.59 9.96
C GLU A 296 -9.67 -6.71 9.15
N VAL A 297 -10.81 -7.24 9.63
CA VAL A 297 -11.56 -8.28 8.91
C VAL A 297 -12.00 -7.76 7.53
N SER A 298 -12.39 -6.48 7.44
CA SER A 298 -12.68 -5.79 6.17
C SER A 298 -11.47 -5.77 5.23
N THR A 299 -10.29 -5.45 5.76
CA THR A 299 -9.02 -5.46 5.00
C THR A 299 -8.74 -6.83 4.43
N MET A 300 -8.86 -7.88 5.26
CA MET A 300 -8.61 -9.26 4.85
C MET A 300 -9.62 -9.70 3.78
N LYS A 301 -10.91 -9.38 3.96
CA LYS A 301 -11.95 -9.69 2.97
C LYS A 301 -11.66 -9.03 1.62
N LEU A 302 -11.37 -7.73 1.60
CA LEU A 302 -11.04 -7.01 0.35
C LEU A 302 -9.78 -7.58 -0.32
N ALA A 303 -8.74 -7.86 0.46
CA ALA A 303 -7.51 -8.43 -0.08
C ALA A 303 -7.73 -9.83 -0.68
N THR A 304 -8.53 -10.67 -0.03
CA THR A 304 -8.96 -11.97 -0.54
C THR A 304 -9.77 -11.83 -1.83
N GLU A 305 -10.78 -10.95 -1.87
CA GLU A 305 -11.59 -10.70 -3.09
C GLU A 305 -10.71 -10.26 -4.27
N ILE A 306 -9.77 -9.33 -4.05
CA ILE A 306 -8.82 -8.86 -5.07
C ILE A 306 -7.92 -10.01 -5.56
N CYS A 307 -7.36 -10.80 -4.64
CA CYS A 307 -6.44 -11.88 -5.02
C CYS A 307 -7.15 -13.05 -5.69
N LEU A 308 -8.40 -13.36 -5.29
CA LEU A 308 -9.23 -14.37 -5.96
C LEU A 308 -9.57 -13.93 -7.38
N ALA A 309 -9.91 -12.66 -7.60
CA ALA A 309 -10.21 -12.13 -8.92
C ALA A 309 -9.02 -12.21 -9.88
N ILE A 310 -7.78 -12.07 -9.38
CA ILE A 310 -6.58 -12.01 -10.22
C ILE A 310 -5.86 -13.37 -10.31
N GLY A 311 -5.52 -13.97 -9.16
CA GLY A 311 -4.62 -15.13 -9.09
C GLY A 311 -5.29 -16.44 -8.69
N GLY A 312 -6.60 -16.43 -8.44
CA GLY A 312 -7.37 -17.60 -8.07
C GLY A 312 -7.20 -18.05 -6.61
N SER A 313 -7.80 -19.18 -6.30
CA SER A 313 -7.95 -19.71 -4.95
C SER A 313 -6.63 -20.14 -4.29
N GLU A 314 -5.80 -20.90 -5.02
CA GLU A 314 -4.55 -21.44 -4.51
C GLU A 314 -3.56 -20.32 -4.14
N TYR A 315 -3.40 -19.34 -5.05
CA TYR A 315 -2.57 -18.16 -4.82
C TYR A 315 -3.04 -17.40 -3.57
N THR A 316 -4.36 -17.20 -3.43
CA THR A 316 -4.94 -16.47 -2.31
C THR A 316 -4.73 -17.20 -0.97
N LYS A 317 -4.91 -18.52 -0.94
CA LYS A 317 -4.65 -19.35 0.25
C LYS A 317 -3.19 -19.22 0.69
N LYS A 318 -2.26 -19.36 -0.24
CA LYS A 318 -0.81 -19.33 0.02
C LYS A 318 -0.32 -17.96 0.47
N ASN A 319 -0.77 -16.89 -0.18
CA ASN A 319 -0.16 -15.56 -0.03
C ASN A 319 -0.92 -14.60 0.89
N ILE A 320 -2.23 -14.79 1.08
CA ILE A 320 -3.05 -13.92 1.94
C ILE A 320 -3.46 -14.63 3.22
N ILE A 321 -4.01 -15.83 3.12
CA ILE A 321 -4.62 -16.54 4.24
C ILE A 321 -3.55 -17.18 5.13
N ALA A 322 -2.62 -17.95 4.56
CA ALA A 322 -1.60 -18.66 5.32
C ALA A 322 -0.75 -17.73 6.20
N PRO A 323 -0.22 -16.58 5.70
CA PRO A 323 0.55 -15.66 6.56
C PRO A 323 -0.27 -15.09 7.73
N TYR A 324 -1.59 -14.97 7.57
CA TYR A 324 -2.47 -14.52 8.65
C TYR A 324 -2.76 -15.66 9.64
N THR A 325 -3.04 -16.89 9.19
CA THR A 325 -3.27 -18.04 10.07
C THR A 325 -2.05 -18.39 10.90
N ASP A 326 -0.87 -18.29 10.28
CA ASP A 326 0.41 -18.64 10.91
C ASP A 326 0.84 -17.60 11.95
N ALA A 327 0.23 -16.40 11.92
CA ALA A 327 0.52 -15.37 12.89
C ALA A 327 0.03 -15.76 14.29
N TRP A 328 0.94 -15.80 15.26
CA TRP A 328 0.64 -16.25 16.63
C TRP A 328 -0.56 -15.55 17.32
N TRP A 329 -0.87 -14.32 16.90
CA TRP A 329 -1.97 -13.52 17.49
C TRP A 329 -3.33 -13.82 16.87
N SER A 330 -3.40 -14.38 15.65
CA SER A 330 -4.68 -14.77 15.02
C SER A 330 -5.23 -16.05 15.64
N ARG A 331 -4.36 -16.87 16.25
CA ARG A 331 -4.69 -18.20 16.80
C ARG A 331 -5.34 -19.12 15.76
N GLY A 332 -5.03 -18.91 14.48
CA GLY A 332 -5.67 -19.62 13.37
C GLY A 332 -7.15 -19.28 13.18
N SER A 333 -7.70 -18.29 13.88
CA SER A 333 -9.09 -17.86 13.70
C SER A 333 -9.15 -16.82 12.58
N ILE A 334 -9.69 -17.27 11.44
CA ILE A 334 -10.12 -16.40 10.34
C ILE A 334 -11.65 -16.36 10.36
N ASP A 335 -12.20 -15.24 9.92
CA ASP A 335 -13.65 -15.08 9.82
C ASP A 335 -14.21 -16.07 8.78
N GLU A 336 -15.29 -16.76 9.14
CA GLU A 336 -15.91 -17.80 8.30
C GLU A 336 -16.29 -17.26 6.92
N SER A 337 -16.65 -15.97 6.82
CA SER A 337 -16.99 -15.36 5.52
C SER A 337 -15.83 -15.37 4.53
N ILE A 338 -14.58 -15.29 5.01
CA ILE A 338 -13.39 -15.33 4.16
C ILE A 338 -13.12 -16.77 3.70
N HIS A 339 -13.33 -17.76 4.57
CA HIS A 339 -13.22 -19.17 4.19
C HIS A 339 -14.27 -19.55 3.15
N GLN A 340 -15.51 -19.08 3.32
CA GLN A 340 -16.58 -19.31 2.35
C GLN A 340 -16.25 -18.71 0.99
N LEU A 341 -15.73 -17.47 0.93
CA LEU A 341 -15.34 -16.85 -0.34
C LEU A 341 -14.32 -17.67 -1.12
N VAL A 342 -13.36 -18.26 -0.41
CA VAL A 342 -12.29 -19.08 -1.02
C VAL A 342 -12.86 -20.42 -1.46
N ALA A 343 -13.67 -21.08 -0.62
CA ALA A 343 -14.31 -22.34 -0.98
C ALA A 343 -15.24 -22.20 -2.20
N ASP A 344 -15.98 -21.08 -2.28
CA ASP A 344 -16.83 -20.77 -3.44
C ASP A 344 -16.00 -20.56 -4.71
N ALA A 345 -14.84 -19.89 -4.59
CA ALA A 345 -13.93 -19.71 -5.72
C ALA A 345 -13.31 -21.04 -6.18
N GLU A 346 -12.88 -21.89 -5.24
CA GLU A 346 -12.37 -23.24 -5.55
C GLU A 346 -13.40 -24.10 -6.27
N ALA A 347 -14.65 -24.07 -5.81
CA ALA A 347 -15.73 -24.80 -6.45
C ALA A 347 -15.95 -24.32 -7.90
N ARG A 348 -15.87 -23.01 -8.15
CA ARG A 348 -15.98 -22.45 -9.51
C ARG A 348 -14.81 -22.85 -10.40
N GLU A 349 -13.59 -22.73 -9.89
CA GLU A 349 -12.38 -23.13 -10.62
C GLU A 349 -12.42 -24.62 -11.01
N LEU A 350 -12.82 -25.50 -10.10
CA LEU A 350 -12.98 -26.94 -10.38
C LEU A 350 -14.06 -27.21 -11.45
N THR A 351 -15.18 -26.47 -11.43
CA THR A 351 -16.20 -26.63 -12.47
C THR A 351 -15.74 -26.14 -13.84
N GLU A 352 -14.92 -25.08 -13.88
CA GLU A 352 -14.34 -24.56 -15.11
C GLU A 352 -13.32 -25.53 -15.70
N THR A 353 -12.44 -26.13 -14.88
CA THR A 353 -11.45 -27.10 -15.38
C THR A 353 -12.13 -28.36 -15.94
N VAL A 354 -13.15 -28.89 -15.27
CA VAL A 354 -13.92 -30.06 -15.74
C VAL A 354 -14.64 -29.74 -17.06
N ALA A 355 -15.16 -28.52 -17.22
CA ALA A 355 -15.83 -28.11 -18.45
C ALA A 355 -14.86 -28.01 -19.64
N VAL A 356 -13.63 -27.54 -19.41
CA VAL A 356 -12.58 -27.47 -20.44
C VAL A 356 -12.12 -28.87 -20.85
N GLU A 357 -11.86 -29.76 -19.90
CA GLU A 357 -11.47 -31.15 -20.17
C GLU A 357 -12.54 -31.90 -20.97
N ALA A 358 -13.82 -31.73 -20.62
CA ALA A 358 -14.93 -32.36 -21.36
C ALA A 358 -15.11 -31.82 -22.79
N SER A 359 -14.68 -30.60 -23.07
CA SER A 359 -14.74 -30.03 -24.43
C SER A 359 -13.58 -30.47 -25.34
N ASP A 360 -12.43 -30.82 -24.75
CA ASP A 360 -11.26 -31.28 -25.51
C ASP A 360 -11.40 -32.75 -25.93
N GLU A 361 -12.02 -33.59 -25.10
CA GLU A 361 -12.30 -35.01 -25.42
C GLU A 361 -13.29 -35.20 -26.58
N GLY A 362 -14.08 -34.18 -26.94
CA GLY A 362 -15.08 -34.25 -28.00
C GLY A 362 -14.59 -33.92 -29.42
N ASN A 363 -13.32 -33.55 -29.59
CA ASN A 363 -12.78 -33.05 -30.86
C ASN A 363 -11.68 -33.95 -31.47
N VAL A 364 -11.64 -35.23 -31.09
CA VAL A 364 -10.58 -36.20 -31.49
C VAL A 364 -11.03 -37.19 -32.58
N GLU A 365 -12.23 -37.05 -33.14
CA GLU A 365 -12.71 -37.91 -34.23
C GLU A 365 -12.92 -37.09 -35.52
N ASP A 366 -12.21 -37.48 -36.59
CA ASP A 366 -12.30 -37.01 -37.99
C ASP A 366 -11.24 -36.01 -38.51
N GLU A 367 -9.96 -36.40 -38.52
CA GLU A 367 -9.04 -36.04 -39.62
C GLU A 367 -8.43 -37.31 -40.22
N ASP A 368 -9.23 -37.95 -41.07
CA ASP A 368 -8.81 -38.95 -42.04
C ASP A 368 -8.19 -38.27 -43.28
N GLU A 369 -7.22 -38.98 -43.84
CA GLU A 369 -6.34 -38.73 -44.98
C GLU A 369 -6.77 -37.69 -46.04
N GLY A 370 -5.85 -36.76 -46.37
CA GLY A 370 -5.94 -35.98 -47.61
C GLY A 370 -4.79 -34.98 -47.76
N GLY A 371 -3.64 -35.46 -48.23
CA GLY A 371 -2.43 -34.65 -48.34
C GLY A 371 -2.44 -33.57 -49.41
N ASP A 372 -1.39 -32.74 -49.42
CA ASP A 372 -0.76 -32.30 -50.67
C ASP A 372 0.67 -31.78 -50.40
N MET A 373 1.60 -32.26 -51.21
CA MET A 373 2.96 -31.78 -51.31
C MET A 373 2.96 -30.51 -52.20
N GLY A 374 3.11 -29.33 -51.60
CA GLY A 374 3.26 -28.08 -52.34
C GLY A 374 4.55 -27.36 -51.99
N SER A 375 5.59 -27.53 -52.81
CA SER A 375 6.81 -26.72 -52.80
C SER A 375 6.52 -25.25 -53.09
N SER A 376 7.18 -24.32 -52.40
CA SER A 376 7.59 -23.05 -53.00
C SER A 376 8.77 -22.43 -52.27
N GLU A 377 9.92 -22.48 -52.94
CA GLU A 377 11.02 -21.53 -52.81
C GLU A 377 10.53 -20.10 -53.07
N GLY A 378 11.26 -19.11 -52.52
CA GLY A 378 11.45 -17.81 -53.18
C GLY A 378 11.22 -16.55 -52.34
N GLY A 379 12.24 -15.68 -52.31
CA GLY A 379 12.13 -14.22 -52.14
C GLY A 379 12.67 -13.71 -50.80
N GLU A 380 13.92 -13.24 -50.70
CA GLU A 380 14.42 -11.89 -51.10
C GLU A 380 13.76 -10.77 -50.25
N GLU A 381 14.50 -10.21 -49.29
CA GLU A 381 15.25 -8.94 -49.38
C GLU A 381 14.44 -7.73 -48.87
N ASN A 382 15.18 -6.72 -48.40
CA ASN A 382 14.77 -5.38 -47.98
C ASN A 382 14.13 -5.22 -46.58
N GLU A 383 14.44 -4.18 -45.79
CA GLU A 383 15.25 -2.99 -46.03
C GLU A 383 15.72 -2.40 -44.70
N GLU A 384 16.97 -1.95 -44.73
CA GLU A 384 17.64 -1.08 -43.78
C GLU A 384 16.83 0.23 -43.61
N ASN A 385 16.30 0.51 -42.42
CA ASN A 385 15.90 1.87 -42.05
C ASN A 385 16.76 2.35 -40.88
N LYS A 386 17.86 2.99 -41.27
CA LYS A 386 18.45 4.12 -40.55
C LYS A 386 17.38 5.19 -40.39
N ASP A 387 17.23 5.72 -39.18
CA ASP A 387 17.17 7.17 -39.04
C ASP A 387 17.79 7.55 -37.70
N GLU A 388 18.87 8.32 -37.86
CA GLU A 388 19.56 9.10 -36.86
C GLU A 388 18.63 10.21 -36.39
N ASP A 389 18.52 10.45 -35.09
CA ASP A 389 18.16 11.79 -34.64
C ASP A 389 18.93 12.17 -33.39
N ALA A 390 20.12 12.70 -33.66
CA ALA A 390 20.91 13.49 -32.75
C ALA A 390 20.26 14.87 -32.61
N SER A 391 19.80 15.22 -31.41
CA SER A 391 19.61 16.62 -31.04
C SER A 391 20.37 16.92 -29.75
N ASP A 392 21.66 17.20 -29.96
CA ASP A 392 22.40 18.16 -29.15
C ASP A 392 21.67 19.51 -29.20
N VAL A 393 21.14 19.94 -28.06
CA VAL A 393 20.79 21.35 -27.85
C VAL A 393 21.59 21.83 -26.65
N GLU A 394 22.83 22.19 -26.96
CA GLU A 394 23.63 23.15 -26.23
C GLU A 394 22.94 24.53 -26.33
N SER A 395 22.54 25.13 -25.20
CA SER A 395 22.16 26.54 -25.15
C SER A 395 22.25 27.07 -23.71
N LYS A 396 23.40 27.70 -23.45
CA LYS A 396 23.69 28.83 -22.54
C LYS A 396 23.54 28.66 -21.03
#